data_AF-D2QHP8-F1
#
_entry.id   AF-D2QHP8-F1
#
_cell.length_a   1.000
_cell.length_b   1.000
_cell.length_c   1.000
_cell.angle_alpha   90.00
_cell.angle_beta   90.00
_cell.angle_gamma   90.00
#
_symmetry.space_group_name_H-M   'P 1'
#
loop_
_entity.id
_entity.type
_entity.pdbx_description
1 polymer ?
#
loop_
_entity_poly.entity_id
_entity_poly.type
_entity_poly.pdbx_seq_one_letter_code
_entity_poly.pdbx_strand_id
1 'polypeptide(L)'
;MKGLRISQTSRRKNNPMKISLPFACPVWIGLLFLSLGNSFTLSAQQTKVKSEIVVNDTAYFDLNRDITEQLIPFEEIYQIALQYSPMMKVQGAMANSKLEAFRYSKVVALDNIYPYVNYAQGNQTLLATGTNPTDAFQLSNGTRWGFNVQVPLSTLFGRHNLVQQAKAEYQVTQHQKSVVALALKRELIHIYQDLLVAQRVMNARLRDEQVALTTYRVTEVELQQGKAQPAQLSQISTIYTQAKSYAERARGDFMINYYDLEALIGTPLRTLMVK
;
A
#
# COMPACT_ATOMS: atom_id res chain seq x y z
N MET A 1 17.58 -1.04 -57.65
CA MET A 1 17.80 -0.31 -56.37
C MET A 1 17.95 -1.39 -55.29
N LYS A 2 19.16 -1.90 -54.98
CA LYS A 2 20.16 -1.37 -54.04
C LYS A 2 19.58 -0.86 -52.70
N GLY A 3 19.66 -1.72 -51.69
CA GLY A 3 19.59 -1.41 -50.25
C GLY A 3 19.89 -2.73 -49.54
N LEU A 4 21.08 -3.07 -49.05
CA LEU A 4 22.18 -2.39 -48.37
C LEU A 4 21.93 -2.10 -46.87
N ARG A 5 22.48 -3.03 -46.06
CA ARG A 5 22.91 -2.95 -44.64
C ARG A 5 21.75 -2.86 -43.62
N ILE A 6 21.84 -3.43 -42.42
CA ILE A 6 22.90 -3.34 -41.40
C ILE A 6 22.87 -4.64 -40.56
N SER A 7 23.88 -5.51 -40.66
CA SER A 7 25.06 -5.63 -39.78
C SER A 7 24.75 -5.79 -38.29
N GLN A 8 24.76 -7.05 -37.85
CA GLN A 8 25.04 -7.42 -36.46
C GLN A 8 26.46 -6.98 -36.07
N THR A 9 26.65 -6.78 -34.76
CA THR A 9 27.87 -7.01 -33.93
C THR A 9 28.13 -5.83 -32.99
N SER A 10 28.06 -6.08 -31.68
CA SER A 10 29.24 -5.93 -30.82
C SER A 10 28.90 -6.36 -29.39
N ARG A 11 29.58 -7.43 -28.97
CA ARG A 11 29.63 -7.97 -27.61
C ARG A 11 30.14 -6.90 -26.64
N ARG A 12 29.36 -6.57 -25.61
CA ARG A 12 29.88 -5.91 -24.41
C ARG A 12 30.75 -6.90 -23.63
N LYS A 13 32.05 -6.61 -23.58
CA LYS A 13 33.01 -7.23 -22.65
C LYS A 13 32.68 -6.76 -21.22
N ASN A 14 32.35 -7.71 -20.34
CA ASN A 14 32.30 -7.49 -18.89
C ASN A 14 33.73 -7.47 -18.35
N ASN A 15 34.16 -6.33 -17.81
CA ASN A 15 35.35 -6.23 -16.97
C ASN A 15 34.92 -6.33 -15.50
N PRO A 16 35.42 -7.29 -14.70
CA PRO A 16 35.23 -7.27 -13.27
C PRO A 16 36.17 -6.23 -12.63
N MET A 17 35.57 -5.24 -11.98
CA MET A 17 36.25 -4.23 -11.17
C MET A 17 36.86 -4.93 -9.94
N LYS A 18 38.18 -5.08 -9.91
CA LYS A 18 38.92 -5.54 -8.73
C LYS A 18 39.11 -4.34 -7.79
N ILE A 19 38.39 -4.36 -6.67
CA ILE A 19 38.62 -3.43 -5.55
C ILE A 19 39.55 -4.16 -4.58
N SER A 20 40.82 -3.74 -4.55
CA SER A 20 41.82 -4.18 -3.57
C SER A 20 41.81 -3.19 -2.40
N LEU A 21 41.31 -3.61 -1.24
CA LEU A 21 41.55 -2.98 0.05
C LEU A 21 42.80 -3.61 0.69
N PRO A 22 43.81 -2.84 1.11
CA PRO A 22 44.81 -3.34 2.04
C PRO A 22 44.36 -3.13 3.50
N PHE A 23 44.32 -4.25 4.23
CA PHE A 23 44.91 -4.49 5.55
C PHE A 23 45.24 -3.22 6.38
N ALA A 24 44.51 -3.02 7.49
CA ALA A 24 44.85 -3.52 8.83
C ALA A 24 45.92 -2.68 9.55
N CYS A 25 45.50 -2.01 10.63
CA CYS A 25 46.29 -2.02 11.85
C CYS A 25 45.38 -2.04 13.09
N PRO A 26 45.79 -2.73 14.16
CA PRO A 26 44.96 -3.07 15.31
C PRO A 26 45.35 -2.24 16.55
N VAL A 27 44.84 -2.68 17.70
CA VAL A 27 45.34 -2.46 19.08
C VAL A 27 44.78 -1.21 19.76
N TRP A 28 44.33 -1.19 21.02
CA TRP A 28 43.81 -2.14 22.02
C TRP A 28 43.62 -1.29 23.30
N ILE A 29 42.89 -1.82 24.29
CA ILE A 29 42.79 -1.38 25.71
C ILE A 29 41.79 -0.24 25.97
N GLY A 30 40.76 -0.40 26.82
CA GLY A 30 40.38 -1.54 27.65
C GLY A 30 39.29 -1.16 28.66
N LEU A 31 38.47 -2.18 28.98
CA LEU A 31 37.78 -2.52 30.25
C LEU A 31 37.04 -1.40 31.02
N LEU A 32 35.79 -1.53 31.47
CA LEU A 32 35.13 -2.57 32.29
C LEU A 32 33.66 -2.06 32.43
N PHE A 33 32.58 -2.83 32.37
CA PHE A 33 32.04 -3.58 33.50
C PHE A 33 30.69 -4.26 33.13
N LEU A 34 30.46 -5.41 33.78
CA LEU A 34 29.17 -6.04 34.14
C LEU A 34 28.35 -6.80 33.08
N SER A 35 28.63 -8.10 33.07
CA SER A 35 27.70 -9.18 32.79
C SER A 35 26.51 -9.20 33.76
N LEU A 36 25.30 -9.26 33.22
CA LEU A 36 24.18 -9.99 33.82
C LEU A 36 23.47 -10.70 32.67
N GLY A 37 23.57 -12.03 32.69
CA GLY A 37 22.85 -12.89 31.75
C GLY A 37 21.35 -12.79 31.98
N ASN A 38 20.58 -12.75 30.90
CA ASN A 38 19.19 -13.16 30.92
C ASN A 38 18.93 -13.98 29.67
N SER A 39 18.82 -15.28 29.89
CA SER A 39 18.35 -16.29 28.96
C SER A 39 16.95 -15.90 28.46
N PHE A 40 16.82 -15.61 27.16
CA PHE A 40 15.51 -15.55 26.51
C PHE A 40 15.01 -16.98 26.32
N THR A 41 14.22 -17.46 27.27
CA THR A 41 13.42 -18.67 27.14
C THR A 41 12.29 -18.41 26.13
N LEU A 42 12.28 -19.20 25.05
CA LEU A 42 11.12 -19.34 24.17
C LEU A 42 9.96 -19.93 25.00
N SER A 43 8.99 -19.09 25.37
CA SER A 43 7.70 -19.56 25.85
C SER A 43 6.78 -19.75 24.65
N ALA A 44 6.43 -21.01 24.38
CA ALA A 44 5.37 -21.38 23.46
C ALA A 44 4.03 -20.94 24.04
N GLN A 45 3.55 -19.75 23.66
CA GLN A 45 2.22 -19.28 24.02
C GLN A 45 1.19 -19.90 23.07
N GLN A 46 0.53 -20.96 23.53
CA GLN A 46 -0.69 -21.48 22.95
C GLN A 46 -1.74 -20.36 22.90
N THR A 47 -1.94 -19.75 21.74
CA THR A 47 -3.09 -18.91 21.48
C THR A 47 -4.32 -19.79 21.38
N LYS A 48 -5.01 -19.87 22.51
CA LYS A 48 -6.43 -20.20 22.66
C LYS A 48 -7.21 -19.65 21.46
N VAL A 49 -7.68 -20.55 20.59
CA VAL A 49 -8.62 -20.24 19.51
C VAL A 49 -9.89 -19.71 20.18
N LYS A 50 -9.98 -18.39 20.27
CA LYS A 50 -11.21 -17.69 20.58
C LYS A 50 -12.08 -17.92 19.36
N SER A 51 -13.09 -18.77 19.49
CA SER A 51 -14.14 -18.95 18.51
C SER A 51 -14.64 -17.57 18.11
N GLU A 52 -14.27 -17.16 16.91
CA GLU A 52 -14.73 -15.91 16.34
C GLU A 52 -16.25 -16.00 16.27
N ILE A 53 -16.84 -14.97 16.84
CA ILE A 53 -18.24 -14.64 16.73
C ILE A 53 -18.57 -14.76 15.24
N VAL A 54 -19.55 -15.61 14.88
CA VAL A 54 -20.26 -15.44 13.61
C VAL A 54 -20.91 -14.07 13.73
N VAL A 55 -20.19 -13.05 13.25
CA VAL A 55 -20.69 -11.70 13.23
C VAL A 55 -21.89 -11.76 12.31
N ASN A 56 -23.05 -11.54 12.89
CA ASN A 56 -24.30 -11.42 12.16
C ASN A 56 -24.25 -10.05 11.45
N ASP A 57 -23.36 -9.92 10.46
CA ASP A 57 -23.09 -8.69 9.69
C ASP A 57 -24.31 -8.27 8.84
N THR A 58 -25.32 -9.14 8.76
CA THR A 58 -26.64 -8.89 8.18
C THR A 58 -27.63 -8.20 9.13
N ALA A 59 -27.30 -7.99 10.41
CA ALA A 59 -28.26 -7.46 11.40
C ALA A 59 -28.70 -6.00 11.17
N TYR A 60 -28.01 -5.25 10.29
CA TYR A 60 -28.32 -3.84 10.01
C TYR A 60 -28.87 -3.59 8.61
N PHE A 61 -28.94 -4.61 7.76
CA PHE A 61 -29.37 -4.49 6.38
C PHE A 61 -30.75 -5.11 6.19
N ASP A 62 -31.76 -4.32 5.83
CA ASP A 62 -33.05 -4.89 5.49
C ASP A 62 -32.97 -5.45 4.06
N LEU A 63 -32.65 -6.75 3.95
CA LEU A 63 -32.53 -7.46 2.67
C LEU A 63 -33.82 -7.43 1.84
N ASN A 64 -34.96 -7.12 2.47
CA ASN A 64 -36.27 -7.06 1.82
C ASN A 64 -36.60 -5.68 1.22
N ARG A 65 -35.86 -4.63 1.58
CA ARG A 65 -36.00 -3.30 0.98
C ARG A 65 -34.94 -3.08 -0.10
N ASP A 66 -35.26 -2.28 -1.10
CA ASP A 66 -34.31 -1.95 -2.16
C ASP A 66 -33.11 -1.20 -1.56
N ILE A 67 -31.91 -1.59 -1.97
CA ILE A 67 -30.63 -0.99 -1.58
C ILE A 67 -30.58 0.49 -1.93
N THR A 68 -31.23 0.88 -3.03
CA THR A 68 -31.30 2.28 -3.46
C THR A 68 -32.05 3.19 -2.48
N GLU A 69 -32.93 2.63 -1.65
CA GLU A 69 -33.66 3.39 -0.62
C GLU A 69 -32.90 3.45 0.72
N GLN A 70 -31.97 2.52 0.95
CA GLN A 70 -31.22 2.41 2.21
C GLN A 70 -29.86 3.11 2.15
N LEU A 71 -29.22 3.13 0.98
CA LEU A 71 -27.94 3.83 0.82
C LEU A 71 -28.16 5.30 0.50
N ILE A 72 -27.23 6.12 1.00
CA ILE A 72 -27.06 7.50 0.52
C ILE A 72 -26.85 7.54 -1.00
N PRO A 73 -27.21 8.65 -1.66
CA PRO A 73 -27.02 8.80 -3.10
C PRO A 73 -25.56 8.56 -3.52
N PHE A 74 -25.37 7.99 -4.71
CA PHE A 74 -24.05 7.66 -5.26
C PHE A 74 -23.04 8.82 -5.16
N GLU A 75 -23.48 10.06 -5.41
CA GLU A 75 -22.58 11.22 -5.38
C GLU A 75 -22.04 11.47 -3.95
N GLU A 76 -22.84 11.25 -2.91
CA GLU A 76 -22.38 11.36 -1.52
C GLU A 76 -21.37 10.25 -1.17
N ILE A 77 -21.64 9.01 -1.62
CA ILE A 77 -20.69 7.90 -1.48
C ILE A 77 -19.35 8.26 -2.13
N TYR A 78 -19.39 8.83 -3.34
CA TYR A 78 -18.19 9.26 -4.05
C TYR A 78 -17.41 10.33 -3.29
N GLN A 79 -18.08 11.33 -2.70
CA GLN A 79 -17.40 12.35 -1.90
C GLN A 79 -16.73 11.76 -0.64
N ILE A 80 -17.39 10.82 0.03
CA ILE A 80 -16.81 10.11 1.17
C ILE A 80 -15.61 9.27 0.73
N ALA A 81 -15.72 8.56 -0.39
CA ALA A 81 -14.63 7.77 -0.95
C ALA A 81 -13.41 8.66 -1.31
N LEU A 82 -13.62 9.87 -1.84
CA LEU A 82 -12.51 10.81 -2.10
C LEU A 82 -11.74 11.21 -0.83
N GLN A 83 -12.41 11.25 0.32
CA GLN A 83 -11.80 11.62 1.59
C GLN A 83 -11.14 10.44 2.30
N TYR A 84 -11.78 9.27 2.27
CA TYR A 84 -11.38 8.13 3.12
C TYR A 84 -10.70 6.99 2.37
N SER A 85 -10.82 6.92 1.04
CA SER A 85 -10.27 5.81 0.26
C SER A 85 -8.76 5.66 0.46
N PRO A 86 -8.26 4.45 0.73
CA PRO A 86 -6.83 4.17 0.87
C PRO A 86 -6.04 4.61 -0.36
N MET A 87 -6.59 4.40 -1.56
CA MET A 87 -5.93 4.77 -2.81
C MET A 87 -5.73 6.29 -2.91
N MET A 88 -6.73 7.09 -2.52
CA MET A 88 -6.60 8.55 -2.49
C MET A 88 -5.63 9.04 -1.42
N LYS A 89 -5.57 8.37 -0.26
CA LYS A 89 -4.59 8.67 0.80
C LYS A 89 -3.15 8.44 0.33
N VAL A 90 -2.89 7.34 -0.37
CA VAL A 90 -1.57 7.04 -0.95
C VAL A 90 -1.16 8.11 -1.97
N GLN A 91 -2.07 8.49 -2.87
CA GLN A 91 -1.80 9.54 -3.86
C GLN A 91 -1.61 10.92 -3.20
N GLY A 92 -2.38 11.22 -2.15
CA GLY A 92 -2.21 12.43 -1.36
C GLY A 92 -0.85 12.49 -0.67
N ALA A 93 -0.41 11.39 -0.05
CA ALA A 93 0.91 11.30 0.58
C ALA A 93 2.05 11.43 -0.45
N MET A 94 1.89 10.85 -1.64
CA MET A 94 2.85 11.00 -2.73
C MET A 94 2.94 12.44 -3.24
N ALA A 95 1.80 13.12 -3.42
CA ALA A 95 1.76 14.53 -3.79
C ALA A 95 2.43 15.42 -2.75
N ASN A 96 2.19 15.15 -1.46
CA ASN A 96 2.84 15.87 -0.35
C ASN A 96 4.35 15.63 -0.34
N SER A 97 4.80 14.38 -0.55
CA SER A 97 6.24 14.05 -0.66
C SER A 97 6.91 14.83 -1.80
N LYS A 98 6.26 14.91 -2.97
CA LYS A 98 6.76 15.70 -4.11
C LYS A 98 6.73 17.21 -3.87
N LEU A 99 5.73 17.71 -3.14
CA LEU A 99 5.68 19.11 -2.71
C LEU A 99 6.86 19.45 -1.79
N GLU A 100 7.18 18.58 -0.83
CA GLU A 100 8.32 18.77 0.06
C GLU A 100 9.66 18.65 -0.70
N ALA A 101 9.78 17.73 -1.66
CA ALA A 101 10.94 17.69 -2.55
C ALA A 101 11.12 18.99 -3.35
N PHE A 102 10.03 19.57 -3.84
CA PHE A 102 10.05 20.88 -4.50
C PHE A 102 10.46 22.01 -3.54
N ARG A 103 9.99 22.01 -2.29
CA ARG A 103 10.42 22.99 -1.28
C ARG A 103 11.89 22.82 -0.92
N TYR A 104 12.32 21.58 -0.71
CA TYR A 104 13.70 21.20 -0.44
C TYR A 104 14.64 21.67 -1.56
N SER A 105 14.25 21.49 -2.81
CA SER A 105 15.04 21.94 -3.98
C SER A 105 15.39 23.43 -3.98
N LYS A 106 14.58 24.26 -3.31
CA LYS A 106 14.83 25.70 -3.18
C LYS A 106 15.86 26.02 -2.10
N VAL A 107 15.91 25.22 -1.04
CA VAL A 107 16.76 25.46 0.14
C VAL A 107 18.07 24.69 0.11
N VAL A 108 18.21 23.65 -0.74
CA VAL A 108 19.48 22.90 -0.95
C VAL A 108 20.67 23.81 -1.26
N ALA A 109 20.45 24.97 -1.86
CA ALA A 109 21.53 25.94 -2.09
C ALA A 109 22.19 26.45 -0.78
N LEU A 110 21.46 26.41 0.33
CA LEU A 110 21.92 26.81 1.65
C LEU A 110 22.64 25.68 2.39
N ASP A 111 22.58 24.44 1.90
CA ASP A 111 23.14 23.24 2.57
C ASP A 111 24.67 23.28 2.67
N ASN A 112 25.32 24.05 1.79
CA ASN A 112 26.77 24.20 1.81
C ASN A 112 27.28 25.31 2.74
N ILE A 113 26.42 25.80 3.62
CA ILE A 113 26.73 26.81 4.62
C ILE A 113 26.64 26.13 5.98
N TYR A 114 27.78 25.69 6.53
CA TYR A 114 27.81 25.05 7.83
C TYR A 114 28.99 25.56 8.69
N PRO A 115 28.77 25.77 10.00
CA PRO A 115 29.86 25.99 10.92
C PRO A 115 30.65 24.70 11.07
N TYR A 116 31.97 24.81 11.14
CA TYR A 116 32.82 23.68 11.48
C TYR A 116 33.67 24.01 12.71
N VAL A 117 33.83 23.01 13.55
CA VAL A 117 34.76 23.03 14.67
C VAL A 117 35.64 21.80 14.50
N ASN A 118 36.90 22.05 14.17
CA ASN A 118 37.90 21.00 14.03
C ASN A 118 38.83 21.06 15.24
N TYR A 119 38.84 19.97 16.00
CA TYR A 119 39.80 19.76 17.09
C TYR A 119 40.82 18.72 16.63
N ALA A 120 42.07 19.12 16.47
CA ALA A 120 43.15 18.22 16.10
C ALA A 120 44.19 18.20 17.21
N GLN A 121 44.46 17.00 17.74
CA GLN A 121 45.62 16.71 18.57
C GLN A 121 46.50 15.72 17.80
N GLY A 122 47.77 16.06 17.61
CA GLY A 122 48.72 15.19 16.92
C GLY A 122 50.11 15.79 16.85
N ASN A 123 51.12 14.93 16.86
CA ASN A 123 52.51 15.33 16.69
C ASN A 123 52.79 15.59 15.20
N GLN A 124 52.95 16.86 14.81
CA GLN A 124 53.36 17.22 13.45
C GLN A 124 54.88 17.32 13.41
N THR A 125 55.55 16.26 12.94
CA THR A 125 56.96 16.35 12.56
C THR A 125 57.06 17.11 11.25
N LEU A 126 57.45 18.37 11.33
CA LEU A 126 57.73 19.18 10.15
C LEU A 126 59.06 18.66 9.57
N LEU A 127 59.04 17.99 8.42
CA LEU A 127 60.28 17.68 7.68
C LEU A 127 60.88 19.00 7.18
N ALA A 128 61.60 19.69 8.06
CA ALA A 128 62.44 20.82 7.71
C ALA A 128 63.69 20.26 7.01
N THR A 129 63.72 20.29 5.68
CA THR A 129 64.93 20.05 4.89
C THR A 129 65.85 21.28 5.01
N GLY A 130 66.38 21.50 6.21
CA GLY A 130 67.27 22.60 6.56
C GLY A 130 68.20 22.16 7.69
N THR A 131 69.48 22.48 7.55
CA THR A 131 70.68 21.92 8.20
C THR A 131 70.82 22.12 9.72
N ASN A 132 69.74 22.12 10.52
CA ASN A 132 69.80 22.16 11.99
C ASN A 132 68.73 21.24 12.62
N PRO A 133 69.10 20.05 13.15
CA PRO A 133 68.17 19.09 13.74
C PRO A 133 68.09 19.27 15.27
N THR A 134 67.67 20.44 15.75
CA THR A 134 67.39 20.65 17.18
C THR A 134 65.89 20.92 17.34
N ASP A 135 65.18 19.87 17.76
CA ASP A 135 63.83 19.86 18.33
C ASP A 135 62.71 20.58 17.55
N ALA A 136 62.30 19.98 16.43
CA ALA A 136 61.01 20.30 15.80
C ALA A 136 59.93 19.27 16.16
N PHE A 137 59.78 18.94 17.45
CA PHE A 137 58.60 18.22 17.96
C PHE A 137 57.53 19.28 18.30
N GLN A 138 56.80 19.76 17.29
CA GLN A 138 55.64 20.63 17.52
C GLN A 138 54.45 19.76 17.90
N LEU A 139 54.19 19.65 19.21
CA LEU A 139 52.92 19.16 19.73
C LEU A 139 51.85 20.22 19.44
N SER A 140 51.31 20.17 18.22
CA SER A 140 50.33 21.13 17.73
C SER A 140 48.93 20.70 18.17
N ASN A 141 48.55 21.10 19.38
CA ASN A 141 47.16 21.06 19.83
C ASN A 141 46.49 22.37 19.42
N GLY A 142 45.58 22.30 18.44
CA GLY A 142 44.90 23.47 17.90
C GLY A 142 43.40 23.24 17.76
N THR A 143 42.61 24.14 18.34
CA THR A 143 41.17 24.23 18.06
C THR A 143 40.98 25.21 16.92
N ARG A 144 40.42 24.77 15.80
CA ARG A 144 40.04 25.63 14.67
C ARG A 144 38.53 25.70 14.61
N TRP A 145 37.98 26.87 14.85
CA TRP A 145 36.58 27.18 14.59
C TRP A 145 36.54 28.10 13.37
N GLY A 146 35.59 27.85 12.48
CA GLY A 146 35.45 28.61 11.26
C GLY A 146 34.10 28.35 10.61
N PHE A 147 33.77 29.18 9.64
CA PHE A 147 32.61 28.99 8.81
C PHE A 147 33.08 28.51 7.44
N ASN A 148 32.56 27.37 6.98
CA ASN A 148 32.84 26.92 5.63
C ASN A 148 31.66 27.32 4.74
N VAL A 149 31.96 28.10 3.70
CA VAL A 149 31.01 28.40 2.64
C VAL A 149 31.57 27.77 1.38
N GLN A 150 31.00 26.65 0.96
CA GLN A 150 31.35 26.01 -0.29
C GLN A 150 30.23 26.29 -1.30
N VAL A 151 30.48 27.03 -2.38
CA VAL A 151 29.43 27.23 -3.40
C VAL A 151 29.85 26.45 -4.65
N PRO A 152 29.29 25.24 -4.90
CA PRO A 152 29.61 24.51 -6.11
C PRO A 152 29.09 25.29 -7.31
N LEU A 153 29.92 25.58 -8.32
CA LEU A 153 29.46 26.28 -9.53
C LEU A 153 28.32 25.53 -10.24
N SER A 154 28.25 24.20 -10.09
CA SER A 154 27.14 23.37 -10.57
C SER A 154 25.79 23.75 -9.96
N THR A 155 25.76 24.24 -8.71
CA THR A 155 24.53 24.72 -8.06
C THR A 155 24.10 26.09 -8.61
N LEU A 156 25.02 26.92 -9.09
CA LEU A 156 24.68 28.24 -9.63
C LEU A 156 23.95 28.14 -10.98
N PHE A 157 24.45 27.27 -11.87
CA PHE A 157 23.89 27.11 -13.22
C PHE A 157 22.80 26.02 -13.30
N GLY A 158 22.89 24.95 -12.48
CA GLY A 158 21.96 23.82 -12.52
C GLY A 158 20.67 23.99 -11.70
N ARG A 159 20.62 24.95 -10.77
CA ARG A 159 19.50 25.11 -9.82
C ARG A 159 18.17 25.39 -10.52
N HIS A 160 18.17 26.25 -11.54
CA HIS A 160 16.92 26.56 -12.24
C HIS A 160 16.29 25.29 -12.80
N ASN A 161 17.08 24.46 -13.47
CA ASN A 161 16.61 23.21 -14.04
C ASN A 161 16.13 22.22 -12.97
N LEU A 162 16.83 22.12 -11.83
CA LEU A 162 16.44 21.25 -10.72
C LEU A 162 15.11 21.68 -10.09
N VAL A 163 14.93 22.97 -9.83
CA VAL A 163 13.67 23.51 -9.25
C VAL A 163 12.52 23.34 -10.25
N GLN A 164 12.75 23.60 -11.54
CA GLN A 164 11.75 23.43 -12.58
C GLN A 164 11.37 21.96 -12.77
N GLN A 165 12.34 21.04 -12.69
CA GLN A 165 12.09 19.61 -12.70
C GLN A 165 11.21 19.21 -11.50
N ALA A 166 11.58 19.59 -10.28
CA ALA A 166 10.79 19.26 -9.09
C ALA A 166 9.38 19.87 -9.13
N LYS A 167 9.22 21.06 -9.71
CA LYS A 167 7.91 21.68 -9.96
C LYS A 167 7.09 20.87 -10.96
N ALA A 168 7.69 20.46 -12.07
CA ALA A 168 7.03 19.66 -13.08
C ALA A 168 6.61 18.29 -12.52
N GLU A 169 7.47 17.65 -11.73
CA GLU A 169 7.14 16.40 -11.03
C GLU A 169 5.94 16.57 -10.10
N TYR A 170 5.91 17.64 -9.30
CA TYR A 170 4.76 17.95 -8.44
C TYR A 170 3.46 18.15 -9.25
N GLN A 171 3.52 18.90 -10.36
CA GLN A 171 2.38 19.10 -11.25
C GLN A 171 1.89 17.78 -11.86
N VAL A 172 2.80 16.91 -12.31
CA VAL A 172 2.47 15.58 -12.80
C VAL A 172 1.76 14.76 -11.74
N THR A 173 2.24 14.76 -10.49
CA THR A 173 1.58 14.04 -9.39
C THR A 173 0.19 14.59 -9.06
N GLN A 174 -0.04 15.92 -9.20
CA GLN A 174 -1.38 16.49 -9.07
C GLN A 174 -2.33 16.00 -10.16
N HIS A 175 -1.87 15.94 -11.41
CA HIS A 175 -2.66 15.38 -12.50
C HIS A 175 -2.91 13.88 -12.30
N GLN A 176 -1.93 13.11 -11.84
CA GLN A 176 -2.10 11.70 -11.50
C GLN A 176 -3.18 11.50 -10.42
N LYS A 177 -3.20 12.34 -9.37
CA LYS A 177 -4.27 12.31 -8.36
C LYS A 177 -5.66 12.49 -8.99
N SER A 178 -5.82 13.40 -9.95
CA SER A 178 -7.10 13.59 -10.66
C SER A 178 -7.49 12.39 -11.54
N VAL A 179 -6.51 11.74 -12.20
CA VAL A 179 -6.74 10.52 -12.97
C VAL A 179 -7.18 9.38 -12.06
N VAL A 180 -6.53 9.23 -10.91
CA VAL A 180 -6.89 8.22 -9.91
C VAL A 180 -8.27 8.48 -9.33
N ALA A 181 -8.64 9.74 -9.07
CA ALA A 181 -10.00 10.08 -8.64
C ALA A 181 -11.06 9.69 -9.68
N LEU A 182 -10.78 9.91 -10.98
CA LEU A 182 -11.67 9.49 -12.06
C LEU A 182 -11.76 7.96 -12.19
N ALA A 183 -10.63 7.26 -12.02
CA ALA A 183 -10.60 5.80 -12.01
C ALA A 183 -11.43 5.24 -10.85
N LEU A 184 -11.24 5.81 -9.65
CA LEU A 184 -12.04 5.48 -8.46
C LEU A 184 -13.53 5.71 -8.72
N LYS A 185 -13.91 6.83 -9.35
CA LYS A 185 -15.31 7.09 -9.71
C LYS A 185 -15.89 5.97 -10.60
N ARG A 186 -15.14 5.53 -11.62
CA ARG A 186 -15.59 4.47 -12.53
C ARG A 186 -15.74 3.14 -11.81
N GLU A 187 -14.75 2.76 -11.02
CA GLU A 187 -14.76 1.52 -10.25
C GLU A 187 -15.93 1.50 -9.26
N LEU A 188 -16.18 2.62 -8.58
CA LEU A 188 -17.30 2.76 -7.64
C LEU A 188 -18.66 2.66 -8.35
N ILE A 189 -18.79 3.17 -9.58
CA ILE A 189 -20.01 2.97 -10.40
C ILE A 189 -20.23 1.50 -10.70
N HIS A 190 -19.19 0.77 -11.11
CA HIS A 190 -19.29 -0.64 -11.45
C HIS A 190 -19.71 -1.47 -10.23
N ILE A 191 -18.99 -1.33 -9.12
CA ILE A 191 -19.30 -2.08 -7.89
C ILE A 191 -20.69 -1.73 -7.35
N TYR A 192 -21.08 -0.46 -7.42
CA TYR A 192 -22.43 -0.04 -7.01
C TYR A 192 -23.53 -0.69 -7.86
N GLN A 193 -23.33 -0.77 -9.17
CA GLN A 193 -24.26 -1.45 -10.07
C GLN A 193 -24.28 -2.97 -9.84
N ASP A 194 -23.11 -3.58 -9.66
CA ASP A 194 -22.98 -5.01 -9.40
C ASP A 194 -23.65 -5.41 -8.09
N LEU A 195 -23.52 -4.59 -7.04
CA LEU A 195 -24.22 -4.77 -5.76
C LEU A 195 -25.75 -4.75 -5.94
N LEU A 196 -26.26 -3.77 -6.68
CA LEU A 196 -27.70 -3.65 -6.95
C LEU A 196 -28.24 -4.85 -7.74
N VAL A 197 -27.48 -5.29 -8.75
CA VAL A 197 -27.84 -6.47 -9.55
C VAL A 197 -27.78 -7.73 -8.69
N ALA A 198 -26.73 -7.90 -7.88
CA ALA A 198 -26.56 -9.05 -6.99
C ALA A 198 -27.72 -9.16 -6.00
N GLN A 199 -28.18 -8.04 -5.42
CA GLN A 199 -29.36 -8.05 -4.55
C GLN A 199 -30.62 -8.52 -5.29
N ARG A 200 -30.87 -8.00 -6.49
CA ARG A 200 -32.05 -8.38 -7.29
C ARG A 200 -32.02 -9.87 -7.65
N VAL A 201 -30.86 -10.38 -8.05
CA VAL A 201 -30.65 -11.80 -8.35
C VAL A 201 -30.86 -12.65 -7.10
N MET A 202 -30.25 -12.28 -5.98
CA MET A 202 -30.43 -12.95 -4.69
C MET A 202 -31.91 -13.01 -4.31
N ASN A 203 -32.63 -11.89 -4.35
CA ASN A 203 -34.07 -11.83 -4.03
C ASN A 203 -34.94 -12.65 -4.99
N ALA A 204 -34.53 -12.80 -6.26
CA ALA A 204 -35.18 -13.73 -7.18
C ALA A 204 -34.92 -15.19 -6.76
N ARG A 205 -33.66 -15.55 -6.47
CA ARG A 205 -33.29 -16.91 -6.07
C ARG A 205 -33.89 -17.36 -4.75
N LEU A 206 -34.01 -16.46 -3.78
CA LEU A 206 -34.70 -16.73 -2.52
C LEU A 206 -36.19 -17.04 -2.73
N ARG A 207 -36.84 -16.34 -3.66
CA ARG A 207 -38.22 -16.64 -4.06
C ARG A 207 -38.32 -17.97 -4.78
N ASP A 208 -37.41 -18.26 -5.71
CA ASP A 208 -37.34 -19.56 -6.41
C ASP A 208 -37.17 -20.72 -5.40
N GLU A 209 -36.28 -20.57 -4.40
CA GLU A 209 -36.08 -21.55 -3.33
C GLU A 209 -37.36 -21.78 -2.53
N GLN A 210 -38.05 -20.71 -2.15
CA GLN A 210 -39.29 -20.79 -1.38
C GLN A 210 -40.42 -21.49 -2.18
N VAL A 211 -40.51 -21.20 -3.48
CA VAL A 211 -41.46 -21.89 -4.38
C VAL A 211 -41.10 -23.37 -4.49
N ALA A 212 -39.83 -23.70 -4.73
CA ALA A 212 -39.38 -25.09 -4.84
C ALA A 212 -39.61 -25.88 -3.55
N LEU A 213 -39.38 -25.27 -2.38
CA LEU A 213 -39.68 -25.86 -1.07
C LEU A 213 -41.18 -26.12 -0.89
N THR A 214 -42.02 -25.18 -1.31
CA THR A 214 -43.48 -25.32 -1.22
C THR A 214 -43.96 -26.44 -2.13
N THR A 215 -43.47 -26.51 -3.37
CA THR A 215 -43.75 -27.61 -4.30
C THR A 215 -43.30 -28.95 -3.74
N TYR A 216 -42.09 -29.03 -3.19
CA TYR A 216 -41.59 -30.25 -2.54
C TYR A 216 -42.52 -30.74 -1.42
N ARG A 217 -42.98 -29.84 -0.54
CA ARG A 217 -43.92 -30.17 0.55
C ARG A 217 -45.28 -30.61 0.03
N VAL A 218 -45.81 -29.97 -1.01
CA VAL A 218 -47.09 -30.38 -1.62
C VAL A 218 -46.96 -31.76 -2.24
N THR A 219 -45.90 -32.03 -3.01
CA THR A 219 -45.66 -33.34 -3.63
C THR A 219 -45.44 -34.43 -2.57
N GLU A 220 -44.80 -34.12 -1.46
CA GLU A 220 -44.65 -35.05 -0.33
C GLU A 220 -46.01 -35.44 0.26
N VAL A 221 -46.90 -34.48 0.47
CA VAL A 221 -48.28 -34.73 0.95
C VAL A 221 -49.09 -35.52 -0.08
N GLU A 222 -48.98 -35.21 -1.37
CA GLU A 222 -49.64 -35.96 -2.45
C GLU A 222 -49.14 -37.41 -2.56
N LEU A 223 -47.84 -37.64 -2.32
CA LEU A 223 -47.27 -38.99 -2.27
C LEU A 223 -47.83 -39.78 -1.08
N GLN A 224 -47.94 -39.17 0.10
CA GLN A 224 -48.55 -39.80 1.28
C GLN A 224 -50.02 -40.16 1.05
N GLN A 225 -50.74 -39.37 0.25
CA GLN A 225 -52.11 -39.66 -0.17
C GLN A 225 -52.21 -40.70 -1.31
N GLY A 226 -51.07 -41.20 -1.82
CA GLY A 226 -51.01 -42.13 -2.94
C GLY A 226 -51.37 -41.51 -4.30
N LYS A 227 -51.43 -40.18 -4.40
CA LYS A 227 -51.77 -39.45 -5.64
C LYS A 227 -50.55 -39.15 -6.51
N ALA A 228 -49.36 -39.03 -5.91
CA ALA A 228 -48.11 -38.78 -6.63
C ALA A 228 -47.24 -40.05 -6.72
N GLN A 229 -46.37 -40.11 -7.73
CA GLN A 229 -45.42 -41.21 -7.90
C GLN A 229 -44.10 -40.92 -7.16
N PRO A 230 -43.43 -41.91 -6.53
CA PRO A 230 -42.14 -41.70 -5.87
C PRO A 230 -41.05 -41.09 -6.78
N ALA A 231 -41.09 -41.41 -8.09
CA ALA A 231 -40.18 -40.84 -9.08
C ALA A 231 -40.33 -39.31 -9.21
N GLN A 232 -41.56 -38.79 -9.11
CA GLN A 232 -41.82 -37.35 -9.14
C GLN A 232 -41.23 -36.64 -7.92
N LEU A 233 -41.37 -37.21 -6.72
CA LEU A 233 -40.78 -36.65 -5.51
C LEU A 233 -39.25 -36.55 -5.62
N SER A 234 -38.58 -37.55 -6.19
CA SER A 234 -37.13 -37.53 -6.41
C SER A 234 -36.70 -36.39 -7.35
N GLN A 235 -37.46 -36.16 -8.44
CA GLN A 235 -37.21 -35.05 -9.36
C GLN A 235 -37.41 -33.69 -8.67
N ILE A 236 -38.52 -33.50 -7.94
CA ILE A 236 -38.78 -32.25 -7.21
C ILE A 236 -37.74 -32.02 -6.12
N SER A 237 -37.29 -33.06 -5.42
CA SER A 237 -36.20 -32.98 -4.45
C SER A 237 -34.90 -32.47 -5.09
N THR A 238 -34.60 -32.92 -6.31
CA THR A 238 -33.41 -32.45 -7.05
C THR A 238 -33.55 -30.98 -7.46
N ILE A 239 -34.74 -30.55 -7.88
CA ILE A 239 -35.01 -29.14 -8.21
C ILE A 239 -34.86 -28.27 -6.96
N TYR A 240 -35.37 -28.71 -5.81
CA TYR A 240 -35.24 -27.98 -4.55
C TYR A 240 -33.78 -27.84 -4.11
N THR A 241 -32.98 -28.93 -4.16
CA THR A 241 -31.56 -28.85 -3.78
C THR A 241 -30.76 -27.96 -4.73
N GLN A 242 -31.09 -27.94 -6.02
CA GLN A 242 -30.52 -27.01 -7.00
C GLN A 242 -30.90 -25.55 -6.70
N ALA A 243 -32.19 -25.28 -6.47
CA ALA A 243 -32.68 -23.94 -6.15
C ALA A 243 -32.01 -23.38 -4.89
N LYS A 244 -31.89 -24.22 -3.85
CA LYS A 244 -31.16 -23.88 -2.61
C LYS A 244 -29.69 -23.55 -2.89
N SER A 245 -28.99 -24.38 -3.67
CA SER A 245 -27.59 -24.11 -4.04
C SER A 245 -27.42 -22.77 -4.76
N TYR A 246 -28.33 -22.43 -5.68
CA TYR A 246 -28.31 -21.15 -6.37
C TYR A 246 -28.63 -19.96 -5.46
N ALA A 247 -29.52 -20.12 -4.48
CA ALA A 247 -29.82 -19.10 -3.49
C ALA A 247 -28.60 -18.81 -2.60
N GLU A 248 -27.92 -19.85 -2.09
CA GLU A 248 -26.70 -19.68 -1.29
C GLU A 248 -25.58 -19.02 -2.09
N ARG A 249 -25.40 -19.39 -3.37
CA ARG A 249 -24.44 -18.74 -4.25
C ARG A 249 -24.73 -17.27 -4.44
N ALA A 250 -26.00 -16.92 -4.71
CA ALA A 250 -26.40 -15.53 -4.90
C ALA A 250 -26.23 -14.70 -3.62
N ARG A 251 -26.42 -15.29 -2.43
CA ARG A 251 -26.08 -14.64 -1.15
C ARG A 251 -24.57 -14.38 -1.04
N GLY A 252 -23.75 -15.36 -1.41
CA GLY A 252 -22.29 -15.21 -1.44
C GLY A 252 -21.85 -14.07 -2.36
N ASP A 253 -22.36 -14.04 -3.60
CA ASP A 253 -22.05 -13.01 -4.58
C ASP A 253 -22.47 -11.61 -4.09
N PHE A 254 -23.62 -11.50 -3.42
CA PHE A 254 -24.06 -10.26 -2.79
C PHE A 254 -23.09 -9.78 -1.70
N MET A 255 -22.68 -10.68 -0.79
CA MET A 255 -21.75 -10.34 0.29
C MET A 255 -20.37 -9.95 -0.22
N ILE A 256 -19.89 -10.57 -1.30
CA ILE A 256 -18.61 -10.19 -1.94
C ILE A 256 -18.71 -8.73 -2.44
N ASN A 257 -19.73 -8.41 -3.22
CA ASN A 257 -19.91 -7.04 -3.74
C ASN A 257 -20.08 -6.01 -2.62
N TYR A 258 -20.69 -6.39 -1.50
CA TYR A 258 -20.82 -5.54 -0.31
C TYR A 258 -19.46 -5.20 0.28
N TYR A 259 -18.61 -6.20 0.52
CA TYR A 259 -17.28 -5.99 1.09
C TYR A 259 -16.33 -5.30 0.12
N ASP A 260 -16.46 -5.56 -1.18
CA ASP A 260 -15.67 -4.87 -2.21
C ASP A 260 -15.99 -3.37 -2.22
N LEU A 261 -17.26 -3.00 -2.07
CA LEU A 261 -17.67 -1.60 -1.93
C LEU A 261 -17.09 -0.97 -0.66
N GLU A 262 -17.13 -1.67 0.47
CA GLU A 262 -16.55 -1.22 1.74
C GLU A 262 -15.04 -0.97 1.61
N ALA A 263 -14.33 -1.92 1.01
CA ALA A 263 -12.89 -1.86 0.81
C ALA A 263 -12.48 -0.68 -0.09
N LEU A 264 -13.26 -0.39 -1.13
CA LEU A 264 -12.99 0.72 -2.05
C LEU A 264 -13.18 2.09 -1.39
N ILE A 265 -14.26 2.25 -0.62
CA ILE A 265 -14.59 3.51 0.08
C ILE A 265 -13.65 3.73 1.27
N GLY A 266 -13.23 2.65 1.94
CA GLY A 266 -12.37 2.70 3.12
C GLY A 266 -13.10 3.07 4.41
N THR A 267 -14.44 2.99 4.42
CA THR A 267 -15.29 3.17 5.60
C THR A 267 -16.40 2.11 5.61
N PRO A 268 -16.78 1.60 6.79
CA PRO A 268 -17.78 0.54 6.87
C PRO A 268 -19.15 1.03 6.41
N LEU A 269 -19.87 0.25 5.60
CA LEU A 269 -21.13 0.68 4.96
C LEU A 269 -22.21 1.10 5.96
N ARG A 270 -22.17 0.59 7.19
CA ARG A 270 -23.04 1.01 8.30
C ARG A 270 -23.03 2.52 8.57
N THR A 271 -21.94 3.24 8.24
CA THR A 271 -21.88 4.69 8.41
C THR A 271 -22.51 5.46 7.24
N LEU A 272 -22.85 4.77 6.15
CA LEU A 272 -23.38 5.33 4.91
C LEU A 272 -24.89 5.09 4.76
N MET A 273 -25.54 4.59 5.80
CA MET A 273 -26.97 4.35 5.81
C MET A 273 -27.73 5.63 6.14
N VAL A 274 -28.79 5.89 5.37
CA VAL A 274 -29.76 6.95 5.68
C VAL A 274 -30.52 6.50 6.94
N LYS A 275 -30.52 7.34 7.98
CA LYS A 275 -31.26 7.08 9.22
C LYS A 275 -32.77 7.18 9.02
#